data_AF-A0A963T2R6-F1
#
_entry.id   AF-A0A963T2R6-F1
#
_cell.length_a   1.000
_cell.length_b   1.000
_cell.length_c   1.000
_cell.angle_alpha   90.00
_cell.angle_beta   90.00
_cell.angle_gamma   90.00
#
_symmetry.space_group_name_H-M   'P 1'
#
loop_
_entity.id
_entity.type
_entity.pdbx_description
1 polymer ?
#
loop_
_entity_poly.entity_id
_entity_poly.type
_entity_poly.pdbx_seq_one_letter_code
_entity_poly.pdbx_strand_id
1 'polypeptide(L)'
;MAAFRLISWILVALAVALLGADAVSSMEAGQPVIRTSAEVLALIGVNGPAVAENSPGGLAKALGTVLNLPLWAVLGLIGVVMTLIFRPME
;
A
#
# COMPACT_ATOMS: atom_id res chain seq x y z
N MET A 1 -3.51 -16.10 -16.51
CA MET A 1 -2.94 -14.78 -16.88
C MET A 1 -3.91 -13.63 -16.63
N ALA A 2 -5.15 -13.68 -17.15
CA ALA A 2 -6.11 -12.56 -17.03
C ALA A 2 -6.42 -12.12 -15.58
N ALA A 3 -6.56 -13.06 -14.64
CA ALA A 3 -6.82 -12.74 -13.23
C ALA A 3 -5.67 -11.95 -12.58
N PHE A 4 -4.41 -12.36 -12.79
CA PHE A 4 -3.24 -11.63 -12.27
C PHE A 4 -3.13 -10.22 -12.85
N ARG A 5 -3.49 -10.05 -14.13
CA ARG A 5 -3.54 -8.72 -14.75
C ARG A 5 -4.60 -7.83 -14.11
N LEU A 6 -5.80 -8.37 -13.87
CA LEU A 6 -6.86 -7.65 -13.18
C LEU A 6 -6.43 -7.25 -11.76
N ILE A 7 -5.83 -8.16 -11.00
CA ILE A 7 -5.29 -7.87 -9.67
C ILE A 7 -4.24 -6.75 -9.74
N SER A 8 -3.35 -6.78 -10.73
CA SER A 8 -2.32 -5.76 -10.92
C SER A 8 -2.95 -4.37 -11.11
N TRP A 9 -3.98 -4.28 -11.95
CA TRP A 9 -4.70 -3.01 -12.18
C TRP A 9 -5.45 -2.54 -10.95
N ILE A 10 -6.07 -3.46 -10.18
CA ILE A 10 -6.73 -3.12 -8.91
C ILE A 10 -5.70 -2.53 -7.93
N LEU A 11 -4.52 -3.14 -7.80
CA LEU A 11 -3.46 -2.63 -6.92
C LEU A 11 -3.00 -1.23 -7.32
N VAL A 12 -2.80 -0.99 -8.62
CA VAL A 12 -2.43 0.34 -9.13
C VAL A 12 -3.55 1.35 -8.90
N ALA A 13 -4.81 0.98 -9.15
CA ALA A 13 -5.96 1.86 -8.93
C ALA A 13 -6.10 2.25 -7.45
N LEU A 14 -5.94 1.29 -6.54
CA LEU A 14 -5.93 1.55 -5.09
C LEU A 14 -4.77 2.45 -4.68
N ALA A 15 -3.58 2.25 -5.23
CA ALA A 15 -2.43 3.11 -4.97
C ALA A 15 -2.69 4.56 -5.42
N VAL A 16 -3.24 4.76 -6.61
CA VAL A 16 -3.60 6.09 -7.11
C VAL A 16 -4.69 6.73 -6.24
N ALA A 17 -5.71 5.97 -5.83
CA ALA A 17 -6.77 6.48 -4.96
C ALA A 17 -6.23 6.95 -3.60
N LEU A 18 -5.34 6.16 -2.98
CA LEU A 18 -4.71 6.49 -1.70
C LEU A 18 -3.77 7.70 -1.82
N LEU A 19 -2.98 7.77 -2.89
CA LEU A 19 -2.15 8.94 -3.17
C LEU A 19 -2.99 10.21 -3.36
N GLY A 20 -4.13 10.09 -4.07
CA GLY A 20 -5.10 11.17 -4.22
C GLY A 20 -5.69 11.61 -2.88
N ALA A 21 -6.01 10.66 -1.99
CA ALA A 21 -6.50 10.97 -0.65
C ALA A 21 -5.45 11.74 0.18
N ASP A 22 -4.17 11.37 0.10
CA ASP A 22 -3.08 12.10 0.76
C ASP A 22 -2.89 13.50 0.17
N ALA A 23 -3.01 13.63 -1.15
CA ALA A 23 -2.94 14.94 -1.82
C ALA A 23 -4.07 15.87 -1.38
N VAL A 24 -5.31 15.38 -1.33
CA VAL A 24 -6.47 16.16 -0.84
C VAL A 24 -6.26 16.56 0.62
N SER A 25 -5.88 15.62 1.50
CA SER A 25 -5.61 15.93 2.90
C SER A 25 -4.46 16.94 3.07
N SER A 26 -3.45 16.90 2.20
CA SER A 26 -2.36 17.88 2.21
C SER A 26 -2.85 19.29 1.85
N MET A 27 -3.78 19.40 0.90
CA MET A 27 -4.39 20.68 0.53
C MET A 27 -5.27 21.23 1.64
N GLU A 28 -6.05 20.37 2.32
CA GLU A 28 -6.90 20.76 3.45
C GLU A 28 -6.08 21.22 4.65
N ALA A 29 -4.96 20.54 4.94
CA ALA A 29 -4.09 20.86 6.06
C ALA A 29 -3.13 22.03 5.79
N GLY A 30 -2.96 22.44 4.52
CA GLY A 30 -1.97 23.44 4.11
C GLY A 30 -0.51 22.99 4.27
N GLN A 31 -0.27 21.70 4.51
CA GLN A 31 1.05 21.09 4.67
C GLN A 31 1.03 19.64 4.17
N PRO A 32 2.19 19.04 3.81
CA PRO A 32 2.22 17.65 3.34
C PRO A 32 1.69 16.67 4.39
N VAL A 33 0.68 15.89 4.02
CA VAL A 33 0.12 14.79 4.81
C VAL A 33 0.36 13.51 4.04
N ILE A 34 1.19 12.63 4.60
CA ILE A 34 1.49 11.31 4.04
C ILE A 34 1.18 10.27 5.11
N ARG A 35 0.17 9.42 4.86
CA ARG A 35 -0.24 8.40 5.82
C ARG A 35 0.55 7.12 5.61
N THR A 36 1.05 6.58 6.70
CA THR A 36 1.69 5.27 6.78
C THR A 36 0.67 4.15 6.59
N SER A 37 1.17 2.97 6.23
CA SER A 37 0.33 1.77 6.09
C SER A 37 -0.34 1.39 7.41
N ALA A 38 0.32 1.59 8.54
CA ALA A 38 -0.28 1.40 9.87
C ALA A 38 -1.48 2.32 10.11
N GLU A 39 -1.36 3.60 9.79
CA GLU A 39 -2.44 4.57 9.96
C GLU A 39 -3.64 4.25 9.07
N VAL A 40 -3.41 3.87 7.81
CA VAL A 40 -4.50 3.49 6.90
C VAL A 40 -5.20 2.20 7.36
N LEU A 41 -4.44 1.20 7.81
CA LEU A 41 -5.00 -0.04 8.35
C LEU A 41 -5.82 0.20 9.63
N ALA A 42 -5.41 1.14 10.47
CA ALA A 42 -6.16 1.50 11.66
C ALA A 42 -7.56 2.07 11.33
N LEU A 43 -7.73 2.73 10.17
CA LEU A 43 -9.04 3.23 9.72
C LEU A 43 -10.07 2.12 9.48
N ILE A 44 -9.61 0.91 9.18
CA ILE A 44 -10.46 -0.27 8.96
C ILE A 44 -10.44 -1.23 10.16
N GLY A 45 -9.97 -0.77 11.33
CA GLY A 45 -9.95 -1.54 12.57
C GLY A 45 -8.80 -2.53 12.69
N VAL A 46 -7.78 -2.45 11.83
CA VAL A 46 -6.62 -3.36 11.87
C VAL A 46 -5.47 -2.70 12.63
N ASN A 47 -5.06 -3.31 13.74
CA ASN A 47 -3.88 -2.90 14.49
C ASN A 47 -2.61 -3.53 13.89
N GLY A 48 -2.03 -2.86 12.88
CA GLY A 48 -0.82 -3.31 12.20
C GLY A 48 0.36 -3.61 13.14
N PRO A 49 0.72 -2.70 14.07
CA PRO A 49 1.80 -2.94 15.05
C PRO A 49 1.62 -4.23 15.85
N ALA A 50 0.41 -4.50 16.34
CA ALA A 50 0.12 -5.74 17.06
C ALA A 50 0.32 -6.99 16.17
N VAL A 51 -0.02 -6.92 14.88
CA VAL A 51 0.24 -8.02 13.93
C VAL A 51 1.75 -8.25 13.76
N ALA A 52 2.54 -7.19 13.68
CA ALA A 52 3.99 -7.30 13.55
C ALA A 52 4.65 -7.89 14.81
N GLU A 53 4.23 -7.47 16.00
CA GLU A 53 4.75 -7.95 17.29
C GLU A 53 4.46 -9.43 17.54
N ASN A 54 3.31 -9.93 17.07
CA ASN A 54 2.92 -11.33 17.21
C ASN A 54 3.46 -12.23 16.08
N SER A 55 4.27 -11.70 15.17
CA SER A 55 4.84 -12.46 14.06
C SER A 55 6.24 -13.02 14.38
N PRO A 56 6.66 -14.14 13.77
CA PRO A 56 8.03 -14.65 13.90
C PRO A 56 9.07 -13.58 13.55
N GLY A 57 10.21 -13.53 14.27
CA GLY A 57 11.11 -12.37 14.28
C GLY A 57 11.58 -11.83 12.91
N GLY A 58 11.79 -12.70 11.92
CA GLY A 58 12.11 -12.28 10.55
C GLY A 58 10.95 -11.56 9.85
N LEU A 59 9.72 -12.04 10.04
CA LEU A 59 8.49 -11.42 9.54
C LEU A 59 8.16 -10.14 10.31
N ALA A 60 8.37 -10.10 11.63
CA ALA A 60 8.12 -8.92 12.45
C ALA A 60 8.89 -7.69 11.93
N LYS A 61 10.16 -7.86 11.58
CA LYS A 61 10.98 -6.76 11.01
C LYS A 61 10.49 -6.31 9.63
N ALA A 62 10.11 -7.26 8.77
CA ALA A 62 9.58 -6.95 7.44
C ALA A 62 8.25 -6.20 7.53
N LEU A 63 7.32 -6.69 8.35
CA LEU A 63 6.02 -6.06 8.61
C LEU A 63 6.20 -4.68 9.23
N GLY A 64 7.08 -4.54 10.25
CA GLY A 64 7.39 -3.25 10.85
C GLY A 64 7.93 -2.23 9.84
N THR A 65 8.73 -2.69 8.87
CA THR A 65 9.22 -1.82 7.78
C THR A 65 8.08 -1.40 6.86
N VAL A 66 7.25 -2.34 6.39
CA VAL A 66 6.12 -2.05 5.49
C VAL A 66 5.10 -1.14 6.15
N LEU A 67 4.81 -1.34 7.44
CA LEU A 67 3.85 -0.55 8.21
C LEU A 67 4.23 0.94 8.31
N ASN A 68 5.53 1.26 8.25
CA ASN A 68 6.04 2.62 8.27
C ASN A 68 6.12 3.27 6.87
N LEU A 69 5.89 2.52 5.80
CA LEU A 69 5.86 3.07 4.44
C LEU A 69 4.46 3.55 4.07
N PRO A 70 4.32 4.55 3.19
CA PRO A 70 3.03 4.95 2.66
C PRO A 70 2.34 3.81 1.92
N LEU A 71 1.06 3.55 2.22
CA LEU A 71 0.37 2.37 1.66
C LEU A 71 0.25 2.44 0.13
N TRP A 72 0.04 3.63 -0.42
CA TRP A 72 0.02 3.82 -1.86
C TRP A 72 1.35 3.42 -2.52
N ALA A 73 2.49 3.65 -1.86
CA ALA A 73 3.79 3.27 -2.38
C ALA A 73 3.96 1.75 -2.39
N VAL A 74 3.54 1.09 -1.31
CA VAL A 74 3.58 -0.38 -1.17
C VAL A 74 2.70 -1.04 -2.24
N LEU A 75 1.42 -0.66 -2.32
CA LEU A 75 0.48 -1.23 -3.29
C LEU A 75 0.88 -0.88 -4.73
N GLY A 76 1.32 0.36 -4.95
CA GLY A 76 1.72 0.86 -6.27
C GLY A 76 2.94 0.13 -6.81
N LEU A 77 3.97 -0.06 -5.99
CA LEU A 77 5.15 -0.81 -6.39
C LEU A 77 4.80 -2.25 -6.78
N ILE A 78 4.03 -2.95 -5.94
CA ILE A 78 3.60 -4.33 -6.23
C ILE A 78 2.76 -4.37 -7.51
N GLY A 79 1.77 -3.48 -7.64
CA GLY A 79 0.89 -3.41 -8.80
C GLY A 79 1.62 -3.11 -10.11
N VAL A 80 2.58 -2.18 -10.09
CA VAL A 80 3.41 -1.85 -11.27
C VAL A 80 4.29 -3.03 -11.64
N VAL A 81 4.99 -3.63 -10.68
CA VAL A 81 5.84 -4.81 -10.93
C VAL A 81 5.01 -5.95 -11.53
N MET A 82 3.84 -6.25 -10.96
CA MET A 82 2.96 -7.28 -11.51
C MET A 82 2.44 -6.93 -12.91
N THR A 83 2.12 -5.65 -13.17
CA THR A 83 1.71 -5.20 -14.51
C THR A 83 2.80 -5.45 -15.54
N LEU A 84 4.07 -5.24 -15.18
CA LEU A 84 5.21 -5.49 -16.07
C LEU A 84 5.41 -7.00 -16.31
N ILE A 85 5.29 -7.83 -15.26
CA ILE A 85 5.45 -9.29 -15.36
C ILE A 85 4.33 -9.90 -16.21
N PHE A 86 3.09 -9.48 -16.01
CA PHE A 86 1.90 -10.05 -16.67
C PHE A 86 1.40 -9.19 -17.83
N ARG A 87 2.26 -8.34 -18.41
CA ARG A 87 1.91 -7.55 -19.59
C ARG A 87 1.56 -8.47 -20.76
N PRO A 88 0.62 -8.08 -21.64
CA PRO A 88 0.38 -8.81 -22.88
C PRO A 88 1.67 -8.87 -23.69
N MET A 89 2.04 -10.08 -24.10
CA MET A 89 3.10 -10.31 -25.09
C MET A 89 2.35 -10.60 -26.38
N GLU A 90 2.16 -9.56 -27.18
CA GLU A 90 1.78 -9.72 -28.58
C GLU A 90 2.97 -10.24 -29.39
#